data_AF-A0AAC8TGA4-F1
#
_entry.id   AF-A0AAC8TGA4-F1
#
_cell.length_a   1.000
_cell.length_b   1.000
_cell.length_c   1.000
_cell.angle_alpha   90.00
_cell.angle_beta   90.00
_cell.angle_gamma   90.00
#
_symmetry.space_group_name_H-M   'P 1'
#
loop_
_entity.id
_entity.type
_entity.pdbx_description
1 polymer ?
#
loop_
_entity_poly.entity_id
_entity_poly.type
_entity_poly.pdbx_seq_one_letter_code
_entity_poly.pdbx_strand_id
1 'polypeptide(L)'
;MSGDSEAPGWNAIDEALRPLYGSTEPKHYAAVIPYSLGGNEPLNGISAYKNSAPRPHWHFVTFGLSELFAKETENPAISGYGFELTFRLECAPDEEEPPAWAMNFLQNLARYVFKTGNVFDAGHHMGLNGPIVLGSDTLIQAILFARDPKLPSIDTPNGSLQFLQVVGITLDELDAVKDWDSEKFLGMMADFQPLLLTGLERRSLLEDARFAEAVRAGAERDGSSMWGLFPSQLKWERRGEKLELTVGALIVDQLGRMLRGRTLHGRPFMLRSPELAVEVRPGEAVRWATEEHLVVSLTPAAARELRAGLVAKRGRYTFKGLPGFTLVVQPTEIKDQAGQVLRVVG
;
A
#
# COMPACT_ATOMS: atom_id res chain seq x y z
N MET A 1 4.24 -18.93 42.28
CA MET A 1 3.15 -18.81 41.29
C MET A 1 3.39 -17.47 40.61
N SER A 2 4.09 -17.49 39.48
CA SER A 2 4.35 -16.31 38.65
C SER A 2 3.04 -15.92 37.98
N GLY A 3 2.55 -14.70 38.24
CA GLY A 3 1.32 -14.23 37.64
C GLY A 3 1.48 -14.14 36.13
N ASP A 4 0.73 -14.96 35.41
CA ASP A 4 0.41 -14.72 34.01
C ASP A 4 -0.16 -13.30 33.93
N SER A 5 0.48 -12.45 33.12
CA SER A 5 -0.07 -11.13 32.83
C SER A 5 -1.37 -11.29 32.07
N GLU A 6 -2.38 -10.49 32.42
CA GLU A 6 -3.66 -10.43 31.71
C GLU A 6 -3.51 -10.04 30.23
N ALA A 7 -2.34 -9.56 29.79
CA ALA A 7 -2.04 -9.16 28.41
C ALA A 7 -0.65 -9.60 27.91
N PRO A 8 -0.41 -10.90 27.64
CA PRO A 8 0.90 -11.40 27.22
C PRO A 8 1.40 -10.84 25.88
N GLY A 9 0.50 -10.56 24.92
CA GLY A 9 0.87 -9.93 23.65
C GLY A 9 1.32 -8.48 23.82
N TRP A 10 0.65 -7.75 24.73
CA TRP A 10 1.05 -6.39 25.09
C TRP A 10 2.47 -6.36 25.68
N ASN A 11 2.76 -7.24 26.64
CA ASN A 11 4.08 -7.30 27.25
C ASN A 11 5.19 -7.65 26.26
N ALA A 12 4.91 -8.52 25.29
CA ALA A 12 5.88 -8.88 24.27
C ALA A 12 6.26 -7.66 23.40
N ILE A 13 5.28 -6.81 23.07
CA ILE A 13 5.53 -5.54 22.37
C ILE A 13 6.35 -4.60 23.28
N ASP A 14 5.97 -4.41 24.55
CA ASP A 14 6.72 -3.55 25.47
C ASP A 14 8.16 -4.04 25.70
N GLU A 15 8.37 -5.35 25.76
CA GLU A 15 9.69 -5.97 25.85
C GLU A 15 10.53 -5.70 24.59
N ALA A 16 9.92 -5.75 23.40
CA ALA A 16 10.59 -5.41 22.14
C ALA A 16 10.98 -3.92 22.06
N LEU A 17 10.22 -3.03 22.72
CA LEU A 17 10.48 -1.60 22.77
C LEU A 17 11.56 -1.21 23.80
N ARG A 18 11.74 -2.01 24.86
CA ARG A 18 12.67 -1.73 25.97
C ARG A 18 14.13 -1.53 25.51
N PRO A 19 14.71 -2.32 24.58
CA PRO A 19 16.05 -2.06 24.06
C PRO A 19 16.21 -0.71 23.34
N LEU A 20 15.12 -0.16 22.78
CA LEU A 20 15.15 1.12 22.07
C LEU A 20 15.01 2.32 23.02
N TYR A 21 14.24 2.16 24.10
CA TYR A 21 13.80 3.28 24.94
C TYR A 21 14.23 3.21 26.40
N GLY A 22 14.79 2.09 26.83
CA GLY A 22 15.18 1.86 28.21
C GLY A 22 13.99 2.04 29.15
N SER A 23 14.10 2.99 30.07
CA SER A 23 13.07 3.34 31.06
C SER A 23 12.22 4.55 30.64
N THR A 24 12.31 5.00 29.39
CA THR A 24 11.53 6.15 28.92
C THR A 24 10.05 5.76 28.87
N GLU A 25 9.23 6.43 29.67
CA GLU A 25 7.78 6.24 29.61
C GLU A 25 7.23 6.89 28.32
N PRO A 26 6.51 6.13 27.47
CA PRO A 26 5.84 6.72 26.33
C PRO A 26 4.66 7.58 26.78
N LYS A 27 4.24 8.48 25.90
CA LYS A 27 2.88 9.00 25.96
C LYS A 27 1.93 7.96 25.38
N HIS A 28 1.12 7.36 26.24
CA HIS A 28 0.19 6.30 25.86
C HIS A 28 -1.24 6.83 25.77
N TYR A 29 -1.89 6.55 24.64
CA TYR A 29 -3.26 6.96 24.36
C TYR A 29 -4.10 5.71 24.09
N ALA A 30 -5.02 5.41 25.01
CA ALA A 30 -5.92 4.27 24.90
C ALA A 30 -7.28 4.69 24.36
N ALA A 31 -7.98 3.77 23.69
CA ALA A 31 -9.35 4.00 23.27
C ALA A 31 -10.26 4.18 24.49
N VAL A 32 -11.11 5.22 24.47
CA VAL A 32 -12.02 5.54 25.59
C VAL A 32 -13.05 4.42 25.80
N ILE A 33 -13.51 3.82 24.71
CA ILE A 33 -14.42 2.67 24.72
C ILE A 33 -13.76 1.58 23.87
N PRO A 34 -13.51 0.37 24.43
CA PRO A 34 -12.95 -0.73 23.66
C PRO A 34 -13.79 -1.04 22.41
N TYR A 35 -13.12 -1.38 21.31
CA TYR A 35 -13.80 -1.72 20.05
C TYR A 35 -14.77 -2.90 20.20
N SER A 36 -14.40 -3.90 21.00
CA SER A 36 -15.24 -5.06 21.33
C SER A 36 -16.55 -4.71 22.04
N LEU A 37 -16.63 -3.51 22.65
CA LEU A 37 -17.82 -2.98 23.31
C LEU A 37 -18.58 -1.95 22.45
N GLY A 38 -18.28 -1.88 21.16
CA GLY A 38 -18.91 -0.95 20.21
C GLY A 38 -18.24 0.42 20.11
N GLY A 39 -16.98 0.54 20.56
CA GLY A 39 -16.15 1.73 20.32
C GLY A 39 -15.85 1.95 18.83
N ASN A 40 -15.47 3.18 18.47
CA ASN A 40 -15.15 3.55 17.07
C ASN A 40 -13.65 3.43 16.72
N GLU A 41 -12.82 3.08 17.71
CA GLU A 41 -11.37 3.01 17.65
C GLU A 41 -10.92 1.56 17.80
N PRO A 42 -10.44 0.91 16.72
CA PRO A 42 -10.07 -0.50 16.75
C PRO A 42 -8.80 -0.77 17.55
N LEU A 43 -7.85 0.18 17.61
CA LEU A 43 -6.63 0.01 18.40
C LEU A 43 -6.93 0.22 19.88
N ASN A 44 -6.51 -0.73 20.71
CA ASN A 44 -6.58 -0.63 22.17
C ASN A 44 -5.74 0.55 22.68
N GLY A 45 -4.62 0.84 22.03
CA GLY A 45 -3.85 2.03 22.31
C GLY A 45 -2.74 2.33 21.30
N ILE A 46 -2.16 3.51 21.46
CA ILE A 46 -1.00 3.97 20.69
C ILE A 46 0.00 4.57 21.68
N SER A 47 1.23 4.07 21.66
CA SER A 47 2.34 4.63 22.43
C SER A 47 3.20 5.52 21.53
N ALA A 48 3.50 6.74 21.98
CA ALA A 48 4.37 7.68 21.29
C ALA A 48 5.64 7.96 22.10
N TYR A 49 6.79 7.69 21.49
CA TYR A 49 8.11 7.90 22.08
C TYR A 49 8.82 9.07 21.39
N LYS A 50 9.28 10.06 22.18
CA LYS A 50 10.07 11.17 21.66
C LYS A 50 11.52 10.74 21.48
N ASN A 51 12.08 11.01 20.32
CA ASN A 51 13.47 10.71 19.96
C ASN A 51 14.17 11.98 19.49
N SER A 52 15.47 12.10 19.76
CA SER A 52 16.28 13.25 19.34
C SER A 52 17.14 12.97 18.10
N ALA A 53 17.44 11.71 17.80
CA ALA A 53 18.38 11.31 16.74
C ALA A 53 17.72 10.32 15.74
N PRO A 54 18.08 10.36 14.44
CA PRO A 54 19.05 11.27 13.81
C PRO A 54 18.51 12.71 13.68
N ARG A 55 17.19 12.90 13.78
CA ARG A 55 16.51 14.18 13.92
C ARG A 55 15.40 14.03 14.97
N PRO A 56 14.95 15.12 15.61
CA PRO A 56 13.82 15.07 16.52
C PRO A 56 12.58 14.48 15.83
N HIS A 57 12.01 13.44 16.42
CA HIS A 57 10.83 12.77 15.88
C HIS A 57 10.05 12.03 16.97
N TRP A 58 8.77 11.82 16.71
CA TRP A 58 7.94 10.86 17.44
C TRP A 58 7.99 9.50 16.75
N HIS A 59 8.15 8.43 17.52
CA HIS A 59 7.92 7.06 17.07
C HIS A 59 6.65 6.54 17.73
N PHE A 60 5.61 6.38 16.93
CA PHE A 60 4.33 5.79 17.31
C PHE A 60 4.36 4.28 17.13
N VAL A 61 3.77 3.55 18.07
CA VAL A 61 3.59 2.09 18.02
C VAL A 61 2.16 1.77 18.39
N THR A 62 1.47 1.02 17.54
CA THR A 62 0.07 0.65 17.78
C THR A 62 -0.05 -0.63 18.60
N PHE A 63 -1.18 -0.77 19.27
CA PHE A 63 -1.59 -1.96 20.00
C PHE A 63 -3.04 -2.26 19.63
N GLY A 64 -3.28 -3.38 18.96
CA GLY A 64 -4.63 -3.90 18.68
C GLY A 64 -4.81 -4.53 17.29
N LEU A 65 -3.81 -4.47 16.41
CA LEU A 65 -3.80 -5.26 15.18
C LEU A 65 -3.31 -6.70 15.42
N SER A 66 -2.61 -6.91 16.53
CA SER A 66 -2.25 -8.21 17.09
C SER A 66 -3.16 -8.59 18.28
N GLU A 67 -3.10 -9.85 18.72
CA GLU A 67 -3.83 -10.31 19.91
C GLU A 67 -3.04 -10.00 21.18
N LEU A 68 -3.45 -8.94 21.88
CA LEU A 68 -2.77 -8.42 23.07
C LEU A 68 -3.04 -9.24 24.33
N PHE A 69 -4.22 -9.85 24.42
CA PHE A 69 -4.73 -10.57 25.59
C PHE A 69 -4.65 -12.08 25.37
N ALA A 70 -5.78 -12.76 25.18
CA ALA A 70 -5.81 -14.17 24.79
C ALA A 70 -5.80 -14.32 23.26
N LYS A 71 -5.39 -15.50 22.79
CA LYS A 71 -5.58 -15.93 21.41
C LYS A 71 -7.09 -16.03 21.09
N GLU A 72 -7.51 -15.39 20.00
CA GLU A 72 -8.88 -15.36 19.49
C GLU A 72 -9.02 -16.04 18.12
N THR A 73 -8.03 -15.90 17.23
CA THR A 73 -8.07 -16.50 15.89
C THR A 73 -7.60 -17.94 15.89
N GLU A 74 -8.13 -18.75 14.96
CA GLU A 74 -7.85 -20.19 14.89
C GLU A 74 -6.41 -20.52 14.52
N ASN A 75 -5.69 -19.61 13.86
CA ASN A 75 -4.31 -19.84 13.45
C ASN A 75 -3.34 -19.56 14.61
N PRO A 76 -2.75 -20.57 15.27
CA PRO A 76 -1.88 -20.36 16.42
C PRO A 76 -0.53 -19.72 16.05
N ALA A 77 -0.13 -19.73 14.78
CA ALA A 77 1.18 -19.24 14.35
C ALA A 77 1.24 -17.71 14.23
N ILE A 78 0.09 -17.05 14.06
CA ILE A 78 0.00 -15.61 13.77
C ILE A 78 -0.88 -14.95 14.83
N SER A 79 -0.35 -13.87 15.43
CA SER A 79 -1.09 -13.08 16.41
C SER A 79 -1.99 -12.05 15.70
N GLY A 80 -3.30 -12.20 15.81
CA GLY A 80 -4.30 -11.32 15.20
C GLY A 80 -4.13 -11.22 13.68
N TYR A 81 -3.96 -9.99 13.17
CA TYR A 81 -3.64 -9.71 11.78
C TYR A 81 -2.16 -9.93 11.43
N GLY A 82 -1.32 -10.28 12.40
CA GLY A 82 0.09 -10.62 12.21
C GLY A 82 1.04 -9.43 12.19
N PHE A 83 0.56 -8.22 12.52
CA PHE A 83 1.41 -7.05 12.59
C PHE A 83 0.90 -5.99 13.56
N GLU A 84 1.78 -5.09 13.97
CA GLU A 84 1.43 -3.77 14.49
C GLU A 84 2.01 -2.69 13.57
N LEU A 85 1.35 -1.53 13.53
CA LEU A 85 1.84 -0.38 12.78
C LEU A 85 2.82 0.41 13.65
N THR A 86 3.88 0.90 13.00
CA THR A 86 4.73 1.94 13.56
C THR A 86 4.75 3.16 12.65
N PHE A 87 5.06 4.33 13.20
CA PHE A 87 5.18 5.56 12.40
C PHE A 87 6.22 6.47 13.01
N ARG A 88 7.14 6.99 12.19
CA ARG A 88 8.15 7.95 12.64
C ARG A 88 7.91 9.29 11.97
N LEU A 89 7.54 10.28 12.76
CA LEU A 89 7.16 11.61 12.30
C LEU A 89 8.14 12.64 12.85
N GLU A 90 8.82 13.37 11.97
CA GLU A 90 9.68 14.49 12.37
C GLU A 90 8.87 15.51 13.17
N CYS A 91 9.46 16.05 14.24
CA CYS A 91 8.83 17.03 15.11
C CYS A 91 9.80 18.16 15.46
N ALA A 92 9.29 19.23 16.05
CA ALA A 92 10.17 20.26 16.60
C ALA A 92 10.91 19.73 17.85
N PRO A 93 12.17 20.14 18.11
CA PRO A 93 12.91 19.68 19.29
C PRO A 93 12.18 19.92 20.62
N ASP A 94 11.45 21.03 20.71
CA ASP A 94 10.69 21.49 21.87
C ASP A 94 9.23 21.00 21.89
N GLU A 95 8.78 20.25 20.89
CA GLU A 95 7.40 19.73 20.84
C GLU A 95 7.15 18.71 21.95
N GLU A 96 6.37 19.09 22.96
CA GLU A 96 6.17 18.23 24.14
C GLU A 96 5.15 17.12 23.90
N GLU A 97 4.11 17.36 23.09
CA GLU A 97 3.02 16.42 22.83
C GLU A 97 3.03 15.91 21.38
N PRO A 98 2.78 14.60 21.15
CA PRO A 98 2.64 14.07 19.81
C PRO A 98 1.36 14.60 19.14
N PRO A 99 1.38 14.86 17.83
CA PRO A 99 0.22 15.42 17.15
C PRO A 99 -0.94 14.43 17.07
N ALA A 100 -2.12 14.86 17.49
CA ALA A 100 -3.34 14.06 17.51
C ALA A 100 -3.75 13.51 16.12
N TRP A 101 -3.44 14.23 15.04
CA TRP A 101 -3.76 13.78 13.69
C TRP A 101 -3.04 12.48 13.33
N ALA A 102 -1.81 12.25 13.83
CA ALA A 102 -1.03 11.06 13.52
C ALA A 102 -1.66 9.81 14.15
N MET A 103 -2.16 9.95 15.39
CA MET A 103 -2.91 8.89 16.07
C MET A 103 -4.22 8.57 15.35
N ASN A 104 -4.98 9.61 14.97
CA ASN A 104 -6.21 9.45 14.18
C ASN A 104 -5.93 8.78 12.82
N PHE A 105 -4.80 9.11 12.19
CA PHE A 105 -4.36 8.49 10.95
C PHE A 105 -4.09 6.99 11.11
N LEU A 106 -3.36 6.59 12.16
CA LEU A 106 -3.12 5.17 12.47
C LEU A 106 -4.41 4.41 12.80
N GLN A 107 -5.34 5.03 13.56
CA GLN A 107 -6.67 4.45 13.80
C GLN A 107 -7.47 4.26 12.51
N ASN A 108 -7.35 5.17 11.53
CA ASN A 108 -8.01 5.03 10.24
C ASN A 108 -7.45 3.85 9.43
N LEU A 109 -6.13 3.65 9.44
CA LEU A 109 -5.50 2.48 8.80
C LEU A 109 -5.95 1.19 9.45
N ALA A 110 -5.95 1.12 10.79
CA ALA A 110 -6.46 -0.04 11.51
C ALA A 110 -7.94 -0.28 11.19
N ARG A 111 -8.77 0.75 11.16
CA ARG A 111 -10.20 0.62 10.83
C ARG A 111 -10.43 0.05 9.43
N TYR A 112 -9.57 0.39 8.46
CA TYR A 112 -9.62 -0.22 7.13
C TYR A 112 -9.38 -1.73 7.19
N VAL A 113 -8.35 -2.18 7.92
CA VAL A 113 -8.02 -3.61 8.08
C VAL A 113 -9.18 -4.35 8.75
N PHE A 114 -9.70 -3.82 9.86
CA PHE A 114 -10.81 -4.43 10.59
C PHE A 114 -12.11 -4.51 9.76
N LYS A 115 -12.39 -3.51 8.91
CA LYS A 115 -13.59 -3.49 8.08
C LYS A 115 -13.50 -4.38 6.84
N THR A 116 -12.32 -4.51 6.26
CA THR A 116 -12.15 -5.16 4.95
C THR A 116 -11.50 -6.53 5.02
N GLY A 117 -10.80 -6.83 6.12
CA GLY A 117 -9.93 -8.01 6.24
C GLY A 117 -8.64 -7.92 5.40
N ASN A 118 -8.43 -6.84 4.65
CA ASN A 118 -7.24 -6.68 3.83
C ASN A 118 -6.06 -6.23 4.71
N VAL A 119 -5.13 -7.15 4.95
CA VAL A 119 -3.92 -6.89 5.73
C VAL A 119 -2.88 -6.11 4.92
N PHE A 120 -2.05 -5.34 5.64
CA PHE A 120 -0.86 -4.71 5.06
C PHE A 120 0.35 -5.63 5.18
N ASP A 121 1.30 -5.47 4.28
CA ASP A 121 2.60 -6.13 4.33
C ASP A 121 3.69 -5.18 3.83
N ALA A 122 4.95 -5.54 4.07
CA ALA A 122 6.10 -4.80 3.55
C ALA A 122 6.00 -4.64 2.02
N GLY A 123 6.31 -3.43 1.54
CA GLY A 123 6.21 -3.08 0.12
C GLY A 123 4.79 -2.73 -0.34
N HIS A 124 3.75 -2.85 0.49
CA HIS A 124 2.44 -2.28 0.16
C HIS A 124 2.52 -0.75 0.08
N HIS A 125 1.66 -0.17 -0.74
CA HIS A 125 1.59 1.26 -0.96
C HIS A 125 0.15 1.73 -1.17
N MET A 126 -0.14 2.98 -0.83
CA MET A 126 -1.44 3.58 -1.11
C MET A 126 -1.35 5.10 -1.25
N GLY A 127 -2.18 5.66 -2.14
CA GLY A 127 -2.47 7.10 -2.15
C GLY A 127 -3.50 7.44 -1.08
N LEU A 128 -3.37 8.61 -0.46
CA LEU A 128 -4.26 9.08 0.61
C LEU A 128 -5.41 9.96 0.09
N ASN A 129 -5.44 10.24 -1.22
CA ASN A 129 -6.41 11.14 -1.87
C ASN A 129 -6.41 12.57 -1.29
N GLY A 130 -5.25 13.01 -0.83
CA GLY A 130 -5.03 14.32 -0.21
C GLY A 130 -3.78 14.29 0.66
N PRO A 131 -3.41 15.42 1.28
CA PRO A 131 -2.30 15.48 2.23
C PRO A 131 -2.53 14.55 3.42
N ILE A 132 -1.44 13.92 3.88
CA ILE A 132 -1.44 13.05 5.07
C ILE A 132 -1.97 13.79 6.31
N VAL A 133 -1.74 15.11 6.36
CA VAL A 133 -2.39 16.04 7.29
C VAL A 133 -3.40 16.88 6.52
N LEU A 134 -4.69 16.64 6.77
CA LEU A 134 -5.76 17.37 6.11
C LEU A 134 -5.61 18.89 6.30
N GLY A 135 -5.77 19.64 5.21
CA GLY A 135 -5.68 21.11 5.22
C GLY A 135 -4.26 21.68 5.29
N SER A 136 -3.22 20.84 5.24
CA SER A 136 -1.84 21.30 5.11
C SER A 136 -1.37 21.33 3.65
N ASP A 137 -0.32 22.12 3.39
CA ASP A 137 0.33 22.24 2.07
C ASP A 137 1.41 21.16 1.83
N THR A 138 1.48 20.12 2.68
CA THR A 138 2.48 19.06 2.54
C THR A 138 2.35 18.33 1.19
N LEU A 139 3.49 18.01 0.60
CA LEU A 139 3.56 17.17 -0.61
C LEU A 139 3.34 15.68 -0.30
N ILE A 140 3.30 15.31 0.98
CA ILE A 140 3.11 13.94 1.44
C ILE A 140 1.64 13.55 1.34
N GLN A 141 1.30 12.79 0.30
CA GLN A 141 -0.09 12.42 -0.04
C GLN A 141 -0.25 10.93 -0.33
N ALA A 142 0.78 10.14 -0.05
CA ALA A 142 0.80 8.70 -0.20
C ALA A 142 1.64 8.07 0.92
N ILE A 143 1.52 6.76 1.10
CA ILE A 143 2.32 6.01 2.05
C ILE A 143 2.86 4.71 1.45
N LEU A 144 3.98 4.27 2.00
CA LEU A 144 4.55 2.93 1.87
C LEU A 144 4.54 2.25 3.23
N PHE A 145 4.49 0.92 3.22
CA PHE A 145 4.71 0.09 4.41
C PHE A 145 6.08 -0.56 4.30
N ALA A 146 6.96 -0.26 5.25
CA ALA A 146 8.28 -0.87 5.38
C ALA A 146 8.32 -1.78 6.61
N ARG A 147 9.25 -2.73 6.65
CA ARG A 147 9.62 -3.35 7.92
C ARG A 147 10.25 -2.29 8.82
N ASP A 148 9.87 -2.22 10.09
CA ASP A 148 10.46 -1.24 11.00
C ASP A 148 11.99 -1.45 11.09
N PRO A 149 12.81 -0.42 10.87
CA PRO A 149 14.27 -0.56 10.82
C PRO A 149 14.90 -0.85 12.19
N LYS A 150 14.15 -0.74 13.29
CA LYS A 150 14.62 -0.96 14.66
C LYS A 150 13.81 -1.99 15.44
N LEU A 151 12.63 -2.40 14.94
CA LEU A 151 11.80 -3.41 15.57
C LEU A 151 11.66 -4.64 14.66
N PRO A 152 12.38 -5.73 14.95
CA PRO A 152 12.20 -6.98 14.23
C PRO A 152 10.85 -7.63 14.58
N SER A 153 10.45 -8.62 13.79
CA SER A 153 9.34 -9.51 14.15
C SER A 153 9.60 -10.19 15.49
N ILE A 154 8.53 -10.41 16.25
CA ILE A 154 8.58 -11.03 17.57
C ILE A 154 7.61 -12.20 17.66
N ASP A 155 7.95 -13.16 18.50
CA ASP A 155 7.04 -14.22 18.92
C ASP A 155 6.35 -13.81 20.22
N THR A 156 5.04 -14.07 20.29
CA THR A 156 4.24 -13.89 21.50
C THR A 156 3.57 -15.21 21.86
N PRO A 157 3.03 -15.36 23.09
CA PRO A 157 2.20 -16.53 23.42
C PRO A 157 0.98 -16.72 22.50
N ASN A 158 0.53 -15.67 21.79
CA ASN A 158 -0.60 -15.70 20.86
C ASN A 158 -0.19 -15.88 19.38
N GLY A 159 1.09 -16.15 19.13
CA GLY A 159 1.65 -16.26 17.78
C GLY A 159 2.59 -15.10 17.44
N SER A 160 3.15 -15.14 16.23
CA SER A 160 4.12 -14.14 15.77
C SER A 160 3.46 -12.89 15.19
N LEU A 161 4.15 -11.75 15.29
CA LEU A 161 3.78 -10.51 14.61
C LEU A 161 5.03 -9.79 14.07
N GLN A 162 4.83 -8.94 13.06
CA GLN A 162 5.83 -8.00 12.55
C GLN A 162 5.48 -6.54 12.85
N PHE A 163 6.47 -5.65 12.83
CA PHE A 163 6.23 -4.21 12.90
C PHE A 163 6.34 -3.60 11.50
N LEU A 164 5.24 -3.00 11.03
CA LEU A 164 5.17 -2.33 9.74
C LEU A 164 5.21 -0.82 9.93
N GLN A 165 6.33 -0.21 9.57
CA GLN A 165 6.48 1.24 9.61
C GLN A 165 5.76 1.88 8.42
N VAL A 166 4.85 2.79 8.72
CA VAL A 166 4.24 3.69 7.75
C VAL A 166 5.26 4.76 7.36
N VAL A 167 5.45 4.97 6.06
CA VAL A 167 6.41 5.95 5.51
C VAL A 167 5.66 6.86 4.56
N GLY A 168 5.59 8.16 4.90
CA GLY A 168 4.97 9.17 4.07
C GLY A 168 5.78 9.48 2.81
N ILE A 169 5.12 9.42 1.66
CA ILE A 169 5.67 9.73 0.34
C ILE A 169 4.83 10.70 -0.47
N THR A 170 5.48 11.35 -1.43
CA THR A 170 4.87 12.23 -2.42
C THR A 170 4.22 11.41 -3.54
N LEU A 171 3.36 12.05 -4.35
CA LEU A 171 2.62 11.34 -5.41
C LEU A 171 3.52 10.89 -6.57
N ASP A 172 4.55 11.66 -6.92
CA ASP A 172 5.51 11.30 -7.95
C ASP A 172 6.41 10.15 -7.49
N GLU A 173 6.78 10.10 -6.21
CA GLU A 173 7.43 8.92 -5.61
C GLU A 173 6.54 7.68 -5.65
N LEU A 174 5.23 7.83 -5.36
CA LEU A 174 4.28 6.73 -5.47
C LEU A 174 4.20 6.21 -6.91
N ASP A 175 4.21 7.10 -7.90
CA ASP A 175 4.22 6.72 -9.30
C ASP A 175 5.52 6.01 -9.72
N ALA A 176 6.67 6.44 -9.19
CA ALA A 176 7.94 5.76 -9.40
C ALA A 176 7.95 4.36 -8.76
N VAL A 177 7.39 4.21 -7.56
CA VAL A 177 7.22 2.92 -6.89
C VAL A 177 6.35 1.98 -7.72
N LYS A 178 5.22 2.46 -8.26
CA LYS A 178 4.35 1.66 -9.13
C LYS A 178 5.06 1.19 -10.41
N ASP A 179 5.92 2.03 -10.95
CA ASP A 179 6.71 1.73 -12.16
C ASP A 179 7.87 0.76 -11.90
N TRP A 180 8.35 0.71 -10.65
CA TRP A 180 9.48 -0.10 -10.22
C TRP A 180 9.06 -1.00 -9.05
N ASP A 181 9.67 -0.84 -7.89
CA ASP A 181 9.53 -1.78 -6.78
C ASP A 181 9.55 -1.01 -5.46
N SER A 182 8.49 -1.19 -4.66
CA SER A 182 8.35 -0.53 -3.36
C SER A 182 9.52 -0.82 -2.42
N GLU A 183 9.97 -2.07 -2.34
CA GLU A 183 11.02 -2.46 -1.40
C GLU A 183 12.38 -1.93 -1.84
N LYS A 184 12.67 -1.95 -3.14
CA LYS A 184 13.92 -1.37 -3.65
C LYS A 184 13.94 0.14 -3.51
N PHE A 185 12.81 0.81 -3.72
CA PHE A 185 12.66 2.24 -3.47
C PHE A 185 12.87 2.56 -1.98
N LEU A 186 12.25 1.81 -1.08
CA LEU A 186 12.46 1.93 0.37
C LEU A 186 13.92 1.68 0.76
N GLY A 187 14.57 0.69 0.16
CA GLY A 187 16.00 0.41 0.37
C GLY A 187 16.87 1.59 -0.02
N MET A 188 16.63 2.17 -1.21
CA MET A 188 17.33 3.39 -1.62
C MET A 188 17.05 4.57 -0.68
N MET A 189 15.81 4.76 -0.25
CA MET A 189 15.47 5.81 0.72
C MET A 189 16.20 5.60 2.06
N ALA A 190 16.30 4.35 2.52
CA ALA A 190 16.95 3.98 3.76
C ALA A 190 18.47 4.25 3.76
N ASP A 191 19.13 4.22 2.60
CA ASP A 191 20.56 4.54 2.49
C ASP A 191 20.89 5.98 2.95
N PHE A 192 19.94 6.91 2.79
CA PHE A 192 20.10 8.32 3.20
C PHE A 192 19.29 8.65 4.47
N GLN A 193 18.20 7.93 4.71
CA GLN A 193 17.32 8.09 5.86
C GLN A 193 17.09 6.73 6.54
N PRO A 194 18.03 6.22 7.36
CA PRO A 194 17.98 4.86 7.89
C PRO A 194 16.77 4.54 8.77
N LEU A 195 16.10 5.56 9.32
CA LEU A 195 14.86 5.41 10.08
C LEU A 195 13.60 5.69 9.27
N LEU A 196 13.71 6.00 7.97
CA LEU A 196 12.58 6.30 7.08
C LEU A 196 11.58 7.30 7.70
N LEU A 197 12.11 8.38 8.26
CA LEU A 197 11.32 9.42 8.92
C LEU A 197 10.40 10.10 7.91
N THR A 198 9.16 10.37 8.32
CA THR A 198 8.23 11.21 7.57
C THR A 198 8.38 12.65 8.04
N GLY A 199 8.90 13.52 7.17
CA GLY A 199 8.92 14.97 7.37
C GLY A 199 7.85 15.64 6.52
N LEU A 200 6.96 16.43 7.12
CA LEU A 200 5.85 17.06 6.40
C LEU A 200 6.31 18.14 5.40
N GLU A 201 7.44 18.78 5.69
CA GLU A 201 8.03 19.82 4.84
C GLU A 201 8.97 19.25 3.76
N ARG A 202 9.16 17.92 3.71
CA ARG A 202 10.09 17.33 2.75
C ARG A 202 9.55 17.43 1.33
N ARG A 203 10.47 17.68 0.40
CA ARG A 203 10.21 17.59 -1.05
C ARG A 203 10.37 16.16 -1.54
N SER A 204 10.00 15.92 -2.79
CA SER A 204 10.22 14.63 -3.44
C SER A 204 11.71 14.32 -3.55
N LEU A 205 12.07 13.08 -3.25
CA LEU A 205 13.42 12.54 -3.45
C LEU A 205 13.78 12.47 -4.94
N LEU A 206 12.77 12.46 -5.83
CA LEU A 206 12.98 12.48 -7.28
C LEU A 206 13.40 13.86 -7.81
N GLU A 207 13.41 14.89 -6.97
CA GLU A 207 14.03 16.17 -7.33
C GLU A 207 15.56 16.09 -7.33
N ASP A 208 16.14 15.15 -6.58
CA ASP A 208 17.56 14.83 -6.73
C ASP A 208 17.79 14.02 -8.01
N ALA A 209 18.54 14.61 -8.94
CA ALA A 209 18.74 14.01 -10.26
C ALA A 209 19.44 12.64 -10.21
N ARG A 210 20.29 12.38 -9.21
CA ARG A 210 20.97 11.09 -9.07
C ARG A 210 20.01 10.04 -8.54
N PHE A 211 19.20 10.39 -7.55
CA PHE A 211 18.16 9.51 -7.01
C PHE A 211 17.14 9.17 -8.10
N ALA A 212 16.63 10.17 -8.83
CA ALA A 212 15.69 9.97 -9.93
C ALA A 212 16.27 9.10 -11.06
N GLU A 213 17.53 9.31 -11.44
CA GLU A 213 18.21 8.47 -12.43
C GLU A 213 18.33 7.02 -11.95
N ALA A 214 18.75 6.81 -10.71
CA ALA A 214 18.89 5.47 -10.15
C ALA A 214 17.55 4.73 -10.08
N VAL A 215 16.47 5.41 -9.69
CA VAL A 215 15.10 4.85 -9.70
C VAL A 215 14.66 4.50 -11.12
N ARG A 216 14.85 5.40 -12.09
CA ARG A 216 14.51 5.16 -13.50
C ARG A 216 15.29 3.98 -14.08
N ALA A 217 16.61 3.95 -13.89
CA ALA A 217 17.46 2.86 -14.36
C ALA A 217 17.09 1.53 -13.68
N GLY A 218 16.70 1.58 -12.39
CA GLY A 218 16.13 0.44 -11.68
C GLY A 218 14.85 -0.07 -12.33
N ALA A 219 13.91 0.84 -12.62
CA ALA A 219 12.65 0.51 -13.28
C ALA A 219 12.86 -0.08 -14.68
N GLU A 220 13.75 0.49 -15.48
CA GLU A 220 14.06 0.02 -16.84
C GLU A 220 14.75 -1.34 -16.86
N ARG A 221 15.57 -1.64 -15.85
CA ARG A 221 16.26 -2.93 -15.73
C ARG A 221 15.33 -4.00 -15.16
N ASP A 222 14.66 -3.68 -14.06
CA ASP A 222 13.98 -4.66 -13.24
C ASP A 222 12.50 -4.82 -13.64
N GLY A 223 11.88 -3.74 -14.12
CA GLY A 223 10.44 -3.60 -14.30
C GLY A 223 9.69 -3.40 -12.98
N SER A 224 8.36 -3.45 -13.04
CA SER A 224 7.50 -3.22 -11.88
C SER A 224 7.48 -4.43 -10.93
N SER A 225 7.09 -4.27 -9.66
CA SER A 225 6.78 -5.32 -8.70
C SER A 225 5.26 -5.52 -8.48
N MET A 226 4.44 -4.55 -8.88
CA MET A 226 2.98 -4.64 -8.81
C MET A 226 2.48 -5.88 -9.55
N TRP A 227 1.70 -6.76 -8.93
CA TRP A 227 1.23 -7.98 -9.58
C TRP A 227 -0.11 -7.81 -10.32
N GLY A 228 -0.88 -6.78 -9.98
CA GLY A 228 -2.19 -6.58 -10.59
C GLY A 228 -2.83 -5.24 -10.25
N LEU A 229 -3.98 -5.01 -10.88
CA LEU A 229 -4.84 -3.85 -10.69
C LEU A 229 -6.23 -4.31 -10.26
N PHE A 230 -6.93 -3.46 -9.51
CA PHE A 230 -8.26 -3.72 -8.99
C PHE A 230 -9.29 -2.74 -9.54
N PRO A 231 -9.65 -2.82 -10.84
CA PRO A 231 -10.64 -1.94 -11.44
C PRO A 231 -12.04 -2.18 -10.85
N SER A 232 -12.77 -1.09 -10.59
CA SER A 232 -14.20 -1.14 -10.24
C SER A 232 -15.09 -1.49 -11.43
N GLN A 233 -14.59 -1.29 -12.66
CA GLN A 233 -15.25 -1.64 -13.90
C GLN A 233 -14.34 -2.58 -14.70
N LEU A 234 -14.70 -3.86 -14.73
CA LEU A 234 -14.04 -4.88 -15.53
C LEU A 234 -15.11 -5.79 -16.12
N LYS A 235 -15.14 -5.93 -17.44
CA LYS A 235 -16.00 -6.90 -18.14
C LYS A 235 -15.28 -7.44 -19.34
N TRP A 236 -15.62 -8.64 -19.78
CA TRP A 236 -15.16 -9.14 -21.06
C TRP A 236 -16.24 -9.97 -21.74
N GLU A 237 -16.29 -9.90 -23.07
CA GLU A 237 -17.16 -10.74 -23.90
C GLU A 237 -16.33 -11.40 -24.99
N ARG A 238 -16.58 -12.70 -25.23
CA ARG A 238 -15.93 -13.45 -26.29
C ARG A 238 -16.95 -13.99 -27.28
N ARG A 239 -16.72 -13.77 -28.58
CA ARG A 239 -17.55 -14.30 -29.68
C ARG A 239 -16.67 -14.97 -30.72
N GLY A 240 -16.55 -16.29 -30.63
CA GLY A 240 -15.61 -17.08 -31.43
C GLY A 240 -14.17 -16.66 -31.12
N GLU A 241 -13.47 -16.17 -32.14
CA GLU A 241 -12.13 -15.62 -32.00
C GLU A 241 -12.12 -14.17 -31.52
N LYS A 242 -13.22 -13.42 -31.54
CA LYS A 242 -13.21 -12.01 -31.13
C LYS A 242 -13.30 -11.87 -29.60
N LEU A 243 -12.52 -10.96 -29.03
CA LEU A 243 -12.51 -10.62 -27.61
C LEU A 243 -12.74 -9.12 -27.43
N GLU A 244 -13.71 -8.77 -26.59
CA GLU A 244 -13.95 -7.42 -26.13
C GLU A 244 -13.63 -7.32 -24.65
N LEU A 245 -12.69 -6.47 -24.26
CA LEU A 245 -12.33 -6.19 -22.87
C LEU A 245 -12.80 -4.78 -22.52
N THR A 246 -13.62 -4.65 -21.49
CA THR A 246 -14.12 -3.36 -20.99
C THR A 246 -13.44 -3.01 -19.68
N VAL A 247 -12.92 -1.80 -19.59
CA VAL A 247 -12.31 -1.23 -18.38
C VAL A 247 -12.81 0.19 -18.13
N GLY A 248 -12.78 0.63 -16.87
CA GLY A 248 -13.01 2.03 -16.51
C GLY A 248 -11.82 2.93 -16.86
N ALA A 249 -12.09 4.19 -17.22
CA ALA A 249 -11.08 5.15 -17.63
C ALA A 249 -9.98 5.39 -16.57
N LEU A 250 -10.30 5.27 -15.27
CA LEU A 250 -9.35 5.49 -14.17
C LEU A 250 -8.15 4.54 -14.17
N ILE A 251 -8.28 3.34 -14.76
CA ILE A 251 -7.19 2.35 -14.74
C ILE A 251 -6.38 2.31 -16.04
N VAL A 252 -6.73 3.11 -17.04
CA VAL A 252 -6.09 3.05 -18.37
C VAL A 252 -4.60 3.41 -18.29
N ASP A 253 -4.25 4.47 -17.54
CA ASP A 253 -2.85 4.85 -17.35
C ASP A 253 -2.07 3.76 -16.60
N GLN A 254 -2.69 3.15 -15.58
CA GLN A 254 -2.10 2.05 -14.84
C GLN A 254 -1.91 0.81 -15.72
N LEU A 255 -2.86 0.49 -16.61
CA LEU A 255 -2.73 -0.61 -17.56
C LEU A 255 -1.49 -0.40 -18.46
N GLY A 256 -1.24 0.84 -18.90
CA GLY A 256 -0.03 1.19 -19.65
C GLY A 256 1.25 0.97 -18.86
N ARG A 257 1.25 1.25 -17.55
CA ARG A 257 2.36 0.96 -16.64
C ARG A 257 2.57 -0.54 -16.48
N MET A 258 1.51 -1.33 -16.32
CA MET A 258 1.60 -2.79 -16.19
C MET A 258 2.13 -3.46 -17.46
N LEU A 259 1.68 -3.03 -18.64
CA LEU A 259 2.21 -3.51 -19.92
C LEU A 259 3.72 -3.23 -20.04
N ARG A 260 4.14 -2.00 -19.69
CA ARG A 260 5.55 -1.60 -19.71
C ARG A 260 6.38 -2.37 -18.68
N GLY A 261 6.00 -2.30 -17.41
CA GLY A 261 6.80 -2.78 -16.29
C GLY A 261 6.70 -4.29 -16.03
N ARG A 262 5.68 -4.97 -16.57
CA ARG A 262 5.54 -6.42 -16.41
C ARG A 262 5.60 -7.19 -17.71
N THR A 263 4.64 -6.98 -18.61
CA THR A 263 4.52 -7.82 -19.81
C THR A 263 5.77 -7.69 -20.69
N LEU A 264 6.31 -6.48 -20.87
CA LEU A 264 7.56 -6.26 -21.59
C LEU A 264 8.82 -6.71 -20.83
N HIS A 265 8.70 -7.02 -19.53
CA HIS A 265 9.72 -7.69 -18.71
C HIS A 265 9.47 -9.20 -18.55
N GLY A 266 8.61 -9.78 -19.40
CA GLY A 266 8.36 -11.22 -19.36
C GLY A 266 7.59 -11.70 -18.13
N ARG A 267 6.81 -10.82 -17.47
CA ARG A 267 6.02 -11.16 -16.28
C ARG A 267 4.52 -10.92 -16.51
N PRO A 268 3.63 -11.78 -16.00
CA PRO A 268 2.19 -11.56 -16.09
C PRO A 268 1.71 -10.51 -15.09
N PHE A 269 0.51 -9.97 -15.32
CA PHE A 269 -0.26 -9.23 -14.32
C PHE A 269 -1.74 -9.57 -14.37
N MET A 270 -2.43 -9.30 -13.26
CA MET A 270 -3.87 -9.50 -13.11
C MET A 270 -4.65 -8.20 -13.17
N LEU A 271 -5.84 -8.23 -13.78
CA LEU A 271 -6.92 -7.27 -13.54
C LEU A 271 -7.99 -8.02 -12.76
N ARG A 272 -8.36 -7.56 -11.56
CA ARG A 272 -9.31 -8.25 -10.70
C ARG A 272 -10.41 -7.33 -10.20
N SER A 273 -11.65 -7.74 -10.43
CA SER A 273 -12.87 -7.21 -9.82
C SER A 273 -13.47 -8.27 -8.89
N PRO A 274 -14.51 -7.97 -8.09
CA PRO A 274 -15.14 -8.97 -7.24
C PRO A 274 -15.65 -10.20 -8.02
N GLU A 275 -16.13 -10.01 -9.25
CA GLU A 275 -16.76 -11.07 -10.05
C GLU A 275 -15.86 -11.63 -11.16
N LEU A 276 -14.93 -10.84 -11.68
CA LEU A 276 -14.13 -11.19 -12.87
C LEU A 276 -12.65 -10.99 -12.65
N ALA A 277 -11.86 -11.86 -13.27
CA ALA A 277 -10.42 -11.75 -13.37
C ALA A 277 -9.96 -11.85 -14.83
N VAL A 278 -8.91 -11.10 -15.17
CA VAL A 278 -8.21 -11.18 -16.46
C VAL A 278 -6.72 -11.22 -16.20
N GLU A 279 -6.03 -12.23 -16.69
CA GLU A 279 -4.57 -12.31 -16.68
C GLU A 279 -4.03 -11.83 -18.02
N VAL A 280 -3.10 -10.88 -17.98
CA VAL A 280 -2.32 -10.47 -19.15
C VAL A 280 -0.91 -10.99 -18.98
N ARG A 281 -0.50 -11.89 -19.87
CA ARG A 281 0.81 -12.57 -19.80
C ARG A 281 1.63 -12.39 -21.08
N PRO A 282 2.97 -12.39 -21.00
CA PRO A 282 3.81 -12.49 -22.18
C PRO A 282 3.59 -13.82 -22.90
N GLY A 283 3.76 -13.84 -24.22
CA GLY A 283 3.78 -15.07 -24.99
C GLY A 283 4.32 -14.89 -26.40
N GLU A 284 4.54 -16.02 -27.08
CA GLU A 284 5.10 -16.06 -28.45
C GLU A 284 4.09 -15.61 -29.52
N ALA A 285 2.79 -15.71 -29.21
CA ALA A 285 1.70 -15.29 -30.08
C ALA A 285 0.61 -14.56 -29.29
N VAL A 286 -0.14 -13.71 -30.01
CA VAL A 286 -1.36 -13.10 -29.49
C VAL A 286 -2.47 -14.15 -29.48
N ARG A 287 -3.00 -14.45 -28.29
CA ARG A 287 -4.09 -15.41 -28.11
C ARG A 287 -4.85 -15.12 -26.82
N TRP A 288 -6.11 -15.56 -26.77
CA TRP A 288 -6.90 -15.53 -25.55
C TRP A 288 -7.66 -16.83 -25.34
N ALA A 289 -7.70 -17.25 -24.09
CA ALA A 289 -8.40 -18.45 -23.63
C ALA A 289 -9.18 -18.13 -22.36
N THR A 290 -10.25 -18.89 -22.12
CA THR A 290 -10.96 -18.87 -20.86
C THR A 290 -10.59 -20.15 -20.13
N GLU A 291 -9.89 -20.01 -19.01
CA GLU A 291 -9.55 -21.08 -18.08
C GLU A 291 -10.42 -20.87 -16.82
N GLU A 292 -9.82 -20.76 -15.63
CA GLU A 292 -10.50 -20.23 -14.43
C GLU A 292 -10.87 -18.74 -14.60
N HIS A 293 -10.06 -18.02 -15.38
CA HIS A 293 -10.25 -16.62 -15.75
C HIS A 293 -9.91 -16.39 -17.22
N LEU A 294 -10.16 -15.18 -17.73
CA LEU A 294 -9.71 -14.82 -19.08
C LEU A 294 -8.19 -14.63 -19.08
N VAL A 295 -7.49 -15.36 -19.94
CA VAL A 295 -6.05 -15.23 -20.13
C VAL A 295 -5.78 -14.61 -21.48
N VAL A 296 -5.09 -13.47 -21.50
CA VAL A 296 -4.65 -12.75 -22.70
C VAL A 296 -3.14 -12.82 -22.81
N SER A 297 -2.65 -13.55 -23.81
CA SER A 297 -1.23 -13.68 -24.13
C SER A 297 -0.85 -12.63 -25.17
N LEU A 298 0.20 -11.85 -24.89
CA LEU A 298 0.68 -10.78 -25.77
C LEU A 298 2.15 -11.00 -26.15
N THR A 299 2.46 -10.79 -27.43
CA THR A 299 3.85 -10.63 -27.88
C THR A 299 4.39 -9.27 -27.42
N PRO A 300 5.72 -9.08 -27.35
CA PRO A 300 6.29 -7.77 -27.06
C PRO A 300 5.85 -6.67 -28.04
N ALA A 301 5.65 -7.00 -29.32
CA ALA A 301 5.15 -6.05 -30.31
C ALA A 301 3.69 -5.64 -30.03
N ALA A 302 2.82 -6.61 -29.76
CA ALA A 302 1.42 -6.37 -29.42
C ALA A 302 1.25 -5.59 -28.10
N ALA A 303 2.05 -5.91 -27.08
CA ALA A 303 2.03 -5.18 -25.81
C ALA A 303 2.47 -3.70 -25.99
N ARG A 304 3.48 -3.43 -26.83
CA ARG A 304 3.89 -2.05 -27.17
C ARG A 304 2.80 -1.31 -27.93
N GLU A 305 2.17 -1.95 -28.91
CA GLU A 305 1.07 -1.36 -29.69
C GLU A 305 -0.14 -1.06 -28.79
N LEU A 306 -0.57 -2.04 -27.98
CA LEU A 306 -1.66 -1.86 -27.03
C LEU A 306 -1.38 -0.66 -26.13
N ARG A 307 -0.20 -0.62 -25.49
CA ARG A 307 0.22 0.49 -24.63
C ARG A 307 0.19 1.84 -25.37
N ALA A 308 0.69 1.91 -26.60
CA ALA A 308 0.73 3.14 -27.37
C ALA A 308 -0.66 3.65 -27.79
N GLY A 309 -1.65 2.75 -27.91
CA GLY A 309 -3.03 3.08 -28.24
C GLY A 309 -3.96 3.23 -27.03
N LEU A 310 -3.46 3.07 -25.80
CA LEU A 310 -4.25 3.34 -24.59
C LEU A 310 -4.55 4.83 -24.48
N VAL A 311 -5.84 5.16 -24.42
CA VAL A 311 -6.33 6.53 -24.19
C VAL A 311 -7.40 6.47 -23.11
N ALA A 312 -7.21 7.22 -22.03
CA ALA A 312 -8.16 7.32 -20.91
C ALA A 312 -9.40 8.15 -21.29
N LYS A 313 -10.04 7.81 -22.41
CA LYS A 313 -11.23 8.47 -22.96
C LYS A 313 -12.25 7.40 -23.34
N ARG A 314 -13.53 7.72 -23.20
CA ARG A 314 -14.61 6.83 -23.67
C ARG A 314 -14.41 6.48 -25.14
N GLY A 315 -14.39 5.19 -25.43
CA GLY A 315 -14.20 4.74 -26.79
C GLY A 315 -14.07 3.24 -26.93
N ARG A 316 -14.01 2.82 -28.20
CA ARG A 316 -13.67 1.45 -28.61
C ARG A 316 -12.38 1.53 -29.40
N TYR A 317 -11.37 0.81 -28.95
CA TYR A 317 -10.01 0.85 -29.48
C TYR A 317 -9.64 -0.50 -30.07
N THR A 318 -9.15 -0.47 -31.30
CA THR A 318 -8.70 -1.65 -32.04
C THR A 318 -7.24 -1.49 -32.42
N PHE A 319 -6.55 -2.61 -32.59
CA PHE A 319 -5.11 -2.66 -32.77
C PHE A 319 -4.79 -3.61 -33.94
N LYS A 320 -3.90 -3.18 -34.83
CA LYS A 320 -3.52 -3.96 -36.02
C LYS A 320 -2.83 -5.26 -35.64
N GLY A 321 -1.97 -5.24 -34.61
CA GLY A 321 -1.27 -6.41 -34.09
C GLY A 321 -2.09 -7.25 -33.11
N LEU A 322 -3.35 -6.88 -32.83
CA LEU A 322 -4.30 -7.69 -32.06
C LEU A 322 -5.62 -7.88 -32.83
N PRO A 323 -5.60 -8.58 -33.98
CA PRO A 323 -6.80 -8.79 -34.77
C PRO A 323 -7.88 -9.51 -33.96
N GLY A 324 -9.09 -8.95 -33.90
CA GLY A 324 -10.20 -9.52 -33.12
C GLY A 324 -10.26 -9.07 -31.66
N PHE A 325 -9.26 -8.34 -31.16
CA PHE A 325 -9.31 -7.70 -29.84
C PHE A 325 -9.89 -6.29 -29.93
N THR A 326 -10.79 -5.94 -29.01
CA THR A 326 -11.28 -4.58 -28.81
C THR A 326 -11.18 -4.21 -27.34
N LEU A 327 -10.52 -3.09 -27.03
CA LEU A 327 -10.57 -2.47 -25.71
C LEU A 327 -11.70 -1.44 -25.70
N VAL A 328 -12.60 -1.54 -24.73
CA VAL A 328 -13.66 -0.57 -24.48
C VAL A 328 -13.34 0.18 -23.20
N VAL A 329 -13.21 1.49 -23.30
CA VAL A 329 -13.02 2.35 -22.15
C VAL A 329 -14.35 3.00 -21.80
N GLN A 330 -14.81 2.81 -20.58
CA GLN A 330 -16.02 3.41 -20.05
C GLN A 330 -15.68 4.58 -19.12
N PRO A 331 -16.51 5.64 -19.10
CA PRO A 331 -16.39 6.68 -18.08
C PRO A 331 -16.56 6.08 -16.69
N THR A 332 -15.77 6.57 -15.75
CA THR A 332 -15.86 6.17 -14.35
C THR A 332 -16.34 7.35 -13.51
N GLU A 333 -17.38 7.12 -12.74
CA GLU A 333 -17.88 8.06 -11.74
C GLU A 333 -17.03 7.95 -10.47
N ILE A 334 -16.41 9.06 -10.07
CA ILE A 334 -15.83 9.22 -8.76
C ILE A 334 -16.96 9.63 -7.82
N LYS A 335 -17.23 8.82 -6.81
CA LYS A 335 -18.30 9.05 -5.83
C LYS A 335 -17.73 9.42 -4.47
N ASP A 336 -18.46 10.22 -3.71
CA ASP A 336 -18.18 10.45 -2.29
C ASP A 336 -18.58 9.23 -1.43
N GLN A 337 -18.35 9.33 -0.12
CA GLN A 337 -18.74 8.28 0.83
C GLN A 337 -20.26 8.09 0.94
N ALA A 338 -21.07 9.06 0.50
CA ALA A 338 -22.53 8.99 0.44
C ALA A 338 -23.05 8.45 -0.90
N GLY A 339 -22.16 8.09 -1.84
CA GLY A 339 -22.50 7.57 -3.15
C GLY A 339 -22.86 8.64 -4.20
N GLN A 340 -22.70 9.93 -3.89
CA GLN A 340 -22.95 11.02 -4.83
C GLN A 340 -21.78 11.18 -5.80
N VAL A 341 -22.06 11.41 -7.07
CA VAL A 341 -21.04 11.59 -8.10
C VAL A 341 -20.36 12.95 -7.92
N LEU A 342 -19.08 12.93 -7.53
CA LEU A 342 -18.22 14.11 -7.42
C LEU A 342 -17.68 14.55 -8.78
N ARG A 343 -17.29 13.58 -9.63
CA ARG A 343 -16.70 13.84 -10.94
C ARG A 343 -16.81 12.62 -11.85
N VAL A 344 -16.90 12.83 -13.16
CA VAL A 344 -16.80 11.77 -14.18
C VAL A 344 -15.46 11.89 -14.89
N VAL A 345 -14.72 10.79 -15.00
CA VAL A 345 -13.45 10.70 -15.74
C VAL A 345 -13.64 9.77 -16.94
N GLY A 346 -13.20 10.21 -18.12
CA GLY A 346 -13.22 9.41 -19.36
C GLY A 346 -14.28 9.79 -20.37
#